data_AF-A0A6P0NEE9-F1
#
_entry.id   AF-A0A6P0NEE9-F1
#
_cell.length_a   1.000
_cell.length_b   1.000
_cell.length_c   1.000
_cell.angle_alpha   90.00
_cell.angle_beta   90.00
_cell.angle_gamma   90.00
#
_symmetry.space_group_name_H-M   'P 1'
#
loop_
_entity.id
_entity.type
_entity.pdbx_description
1 polymer ?
#
loop_
_entity_poly.entity_id
_entity_poly.type
_entity_poly.pdbx_seq_one_letter_code
_entity_poly.pdbx_strand_id
1 'polypeptide(L)'
;MKSKIFHLKVIKIKSGCNFELSWENGKTIAAIVDYPQDLDQGYQDWKQAYINCYKNLRGKVPKSGRLTVKKDPAALLREAEARFLSIFDRWLRDGELYEIREEIAKAATDSSINRRYWVDIILTCNCHELTRLPWEAWEISTTTRTNLSGFGTIRIARVSNTIYAGISHNKIIPSIRRRARVLAILGDEKGLDFEEDRKALAHLSKLADIKFIGWQPGKDSSSLKQEIVKEIANPRGWDILF
;
A
#
# COMPACT_ATOMS: atom_id res chain seq x y z
N MET A 1 8.06 -10.90 -19.97
CA MET A 1 8.53 -11.40 -18.67
C MET A 1 7.44 -12.32 -18.16
N LYS A 2 7.79 -13.53 -17.76
CA LYS A 2 6.84 -14.42 -17.10
C LYS A 2 6.87 -14.04 -15.61
N SER A 3 5.74 -14.10 -14.91
CA SER A 3 5.65 -13.97 -13.46
C SER A 3 4.73 -15.08 -12.94
N LYS A 4 5.03 -15.64 -11.77
CA LYS A 4 4.18 -16.62 -11.09
C LYS A 4 3.37 -15.84 -10.08
N ILE A 5 2.06 -15.95 -10.19
CA ILE A 5 1.11 -15.17 -9.40
C ILE A 5 0.47 -16.12 -8.40
N PHE A 6 0.55 -15.75 -7.13
CA PHE A 6 -0.19 -16.37 -6.05
C PHE A 6 -1.26 -15.41 -5.57
N HIS A 7 -2.42 -15.95 -5.23
CA HIS A 7 -3.48 -15.23 -4.52
C HIS A 7 -3.50 -15.72 -3.08
N LEU A 8 -3.15 -14.84 -2.16
CA LEU A 8 -3.21 -15.12 -0.73
C LEU A 8 -4.40 -14.41 -0.12
N LYS A 9 -5.31 -15.18 0.46
CA LYS A 9 -6.48 -14.67 1.17
C LYS A 9 -6.30 -14.96 2.65
N VAL A 10 -6.39 -13.91 3.46
CA VAL A 10 -6.27 -14.00 4.93
C VAL A 10 -7.59 -13.57 5.56
N ILE A 11 -8.22 -14.49 6.27
CA ILE A 11 -9.54 -14.30 6.88
C ILE A 11 -9.41 -14.49 8.38
N LYS A 12 -9.63 -13.41 9.16
CA LYS A 12 -9.78 -13.53 10.61
C LYS A 12 -11.17 -14.09 10.94
N ILE A 13 -11.21 -15.20 11.66
CA ILE A 13 -12.42 -15.89 12.14
C ILE A 13 -12.27 -16.10 13.65
N LYS A 14 -13.03 -15.35 14.45
CA LYS A 14 -12.92 -15.35 15.92
C LYS A 14 -11.46 -15.07 16.37
N SER A 15 -10.83 -16.04 17.03
CA SER A 15 -9.44 -15.98 17.50
C SER A 15 -8.42 -16.56 16.52
N GLY A 16 -8.86 -17.12 15.39
CA GLY A 16 -7.98 -17.70 14.37
C GLY A 16 -7.92 -16.87 13.09
N CYS A 17 -6.90 -17.12 12.29
CA CYS A 17 -6.72 -16.59 10.95
C CYS A 17 -6.55 -17.74 9.98
N ASN A 18 -7.49 -17.85 9.04
CA ASN A 18 -7.37 -18.76 7.90
C ASN A 18 -6.56 -18.09 6.80
N PHE A 19 -5.48 -18.73 6.39
CA PHE A 19 -4.65 -18.38 5.25
C PHE A 19 -4.97 -19.35 4.12
N GLU A 20 -5.33 -18.82 2.96
CA GLU A 20 -5.66 -19.60 1.77
C GLU A 20 -4.79 -19.10 0.62
N LEU A 21 -3.85 -19.92 0.19
CA LEU A 21 -2.97 -19.66 -0.96
C LEU A 21 -3.54 -20.40 -2.16
N SER A 22 -3.77 -19.68 -3.27
CA SER A 22 -4.24 -20.26 -4.53
C SER A 22 -3.36 -19.81 -5.71
N TRP A 23 -3.10 -20.74 -6.63
CA TRP A 23 -2.31 -20.49 -7.84
C TRP A 23 -2.65 -21.51 -8.93
N GLU A 24 -2.41 -21.15 -10.18
CA GLU A 24 -2.75 -21.97 -11.34
C GLU A 24 -4.25 -22.37 -11.34
N ASN A 25 -4.72 -23.14 -12.33
CA ASN A 25 -6.15 -23.49 -12.42
C ASN A 25 -6.55 -24.52 -11.35
N GLY A 26 -6.76 -24.08 -10.12
CA GLY A 26 -7.41 -24.84 -9.05
C GLY A 26 -6.52 -25.41 -7.94
N LYS A 27 -5.21 -25.11 -7.91
CA LYS A 27 -4.37 -25.52 -6.77
C LYS A 27 -4.58 -24.55 -5.61
N THR A 28 -4.88 -25.10 -4.44
CA THR A 28 -5.09 -24.35 -3.21
C THR A 28 -4.47 -25.08 -2.03
N ILE A 29 -3.87 -24.32 -1.12
CA ILE A 29 -3.43 -24.79 0.21
C ILE A 29 -4.01 -23.82 1.23
N ALA A 30 -4.55 -24.34 2.32
CA ALA A 30 -5.08 -23.55 3.40
C ALA A 30 -4.49 -23.98 4.74
N ALA A 31 -4.31 -23.02 5.63
CA ALA A 31 -3.80 -23.22 6.98
C ALA A 31 -4.51 -22.28 7.94
N ILE A 32 -4.77 -22.74 9.17
CA ILE A 32 -5.39 -21.92 10.21
C ILE A 32 -4.38 -21.74 11.33
N VAL A 33 -4.12 -20.47 11.69
CA VAL A 33 -3.21 -20.10 12.77
C VAL A 33 -3.96 -19.28 13.78
N ASP A 34 -3.67 -19.46 15.07
CA ASP A 34 -4.19 -18.57 16.09
C ASP A 34 -3.70 -17.14 15.89
N TYR A 35 -4.61 -16.19 16.01
CA TYR A 35 -4.31 -14.77 15.89
C TYR A 35 -3.77 -14.24 17.23
N PRO A 36 -2.51 -13.79 17.30
CA PRO A 36 -1.92 -13.32 18.54
C PRO A 36 -2.56 -12.00 18.98
N GLN A 37 -3.16 -11.99 20.17
CA GLN A 37 -3.75 -10.77 20.74
C GLN A 37 -2.70 -9.65 20.95
N ASP A 38 -1.47 -10.04 21.29
CA ASP A 38 -0.35 -9.11 21.45
C ASP A 38 0.02 -8.35 20.17
N LEU A 39 -0.40 -8.84 19.00
CA LEU A 39 -0.13 -8.17 17.72
C LEU A 39 -0.95 -6.89 17.57
N ASP A 40 -2.21 -6.91 17.99
CA ASP A 40 -3.06 -5.70 18.01
C ASP A 40 -2.46 -4.66 18.97
N GLN A 41 -2.00 -5.08 20.15
CA GLN A 41 -1.36 -4.19 21.12
C GLN A 41 -0.03 -3.65 20.59
N GLY A 42 0.82 -4.49 20.02
CA GLY A 42 2.09 -4.09 19.42
C GLY A 42 1.91 -3.05 18.30
N TYR A 43 0.88 -3.20 17.47
CA TYR A 43 0.52 -2.22 16.46
C TYR A 43 0.10 -0.87 17.08
N GLN A 44 -0.72 -0.88 18.13
CA GLN A 44 -1.12 0.36 18.81
C GLN A 44 0.07 1.06 19.48
N ASP A 45 0.96 0.30 20.13
CA ASP A 45 2.15 0.82 20.78
C ASP A 45 3.08 1.49 19.77
N TRP A 46 3.35 0.82 18.64
CA TRP A 46 4.12 1.38 17.53
C TRP A 46 3.47 2.65 16.97
N LYS A 47 2.16 2.61 16.69
CA LYS A 47 1.42 3.76 16.17
C LYS A 47 1.49 4.95 17.13
N GLN A 48 1.35 4.71 18.43
CA GLN A 48 1.42 5.76 19.44
C GLN A 48 2.82 6.34 19.55
N ALA A 49 3.87 5.50 19.51
CA ALA A 49 5.26 5.93 19.48
C ALA A 49 5.55 6.77 18.22
N TYR A 50 5.04 6.35 17.06
CA TYR A 50 5.16 7.10 15.80
C TYR A 50 4.52 8.48 15.91
N ILE A 51 3.25 8.54 16.35
CA ILE A 51 2.55 9.81 16.53
C ILE A 51 3.35 10.72 17.49
N ASN A 52 3.81 10.19 18.62
CA ASN A 52 4.56 10.97 19.61
C ASN A 52 5.91 11.49 19.09
N CYS A 53 6.62 10.69 18.30
CA CYS A 53 7.89 11.08 17.67
C CYS A 53 7.69 12.27 16.73
N TYR A 54 6.63 12.25 15.91
CA TYR A 54 6.37 13.29 14.91
C TYR A 54 5.45 14.44 15.38
N LYS A 55 4.79 14.31 16.55
CA LYS A 55 3.90 15.34 17.12
C LYS A 55 4.60 16.68 17.32
N ASN A 56 5.89 16.66 17.63
CA ASN A 56 6.69 17.86 17.90
C ASN A 56 7.40 18.43 16.65
N LEU A 57 7.34 17.73 15.51
CA LEU A 57 7.92 18.18 14.24
C LEU A 57 6.92 18.98 13.40
N ARG A 58 5.62 18.91 13.72
CA ARG A 58 4.61 19.84 13.18
C ARG A 58 4.71 21.14 13.96
N GLY A 59 5.27 22.18 13.32
CA GLY A 59 5.61 23.48 13.89
C GLY A 59 4.70 23.94 15.03
N LYS A 60 5.19 23.80 16.26
CA LYS A 60 4.67 24.52 17.43
C LYS A 60 5.82 25.25 18.08
N VAL A 61 5.69 26.57 18.19
CA VAL A 61 6.57 27.42 18.99
C VAL A 61 6.48 26.91 20.44
N PRO A 62 7.60 26.49 21.06
CA PRO A 62 7.55 25.93 22.40
C PRO A 62 7.24 27.04 23.42
N LYS A 63 6.11 26.91 24.13
CA LYS A 63 5.85 27.69 25.35
C LYS A 63 6.46 26.96 26.54
N SER A 64 7.60 27.48 26.98
CA SER A 64 8.17 27.39 28.33
C SER A 64 8.64 26.03 28.88
N GLY A 65 9.61 26.15 29.79
CA GLY A 65 10.52 25.09 30.23
C GLY A 65 9.91 24.09 31.21
N ARG A 66 10.15 22.82 30.95
CA ARG A 66 10.10 21.74 31.95
C ARG A 66 11.18 20.72 31.61
N LEU A 67 12.15 20.56 32.49
CA LEU A 67 13.21 19.55 32.40
C LEU A 67 12.61 18.19 32.79
N THR A 68 11.85 17.58 31.88
CA THR A 68 11.61 16.13 31.94
C THR A 68 12.75 15.43 31.23
N VAL A 69 13.34 14.41 31.86
CA VAL A 69 14.29 13.48 31.22
C VAL A 69 13.62 12.95 29.94
N LYS A 70 13.93 13.58 28.81
CA LYS A 70 13.32 13.25 27.52
C LYS A 70 13.92 11.92 27.10
N LYS A 71 13.20 10.82 27.33
CA LYS A 71 13.45 9.58 26.57
C LYS A 71 13.47 9.96 25.10
N ASP A 72 14.51 9.55 24.38
CA ASP A 72 14.64 9.80 22.94
C ASP A 72 13.40 9.23 22.22
N PRO A 73 12.52 10.10 21.66
CA PRO A 73 11.32 9.63 20.98
C PRO A 73 11.63 8.72 19.79
N ALA A 74 12.79 8.93 19.14
CA ALA A 74 13.24 8.08 18.03
C ALA A 74 13.66 6.69 18.53
N ALA A 75 14.33 6.60 19.67
CA ALA A 75 14.66 5.31 20.29
C ALA A 75 13.40 4.52 20.69
N LEU A 76 12.41 5.18 21.29
CA LEU A 76 11.12 4.56 21.62
C LEU A 76 10.36 4.05 20.40
N LEU A 77 10.38 4.82 19.30
CA LEU A 77 9.79 4.38 18.03
C LEU A 77 10.47 3.13 17.49
N ARG A 78 11.81 3.11 17.42
CA ARG A 78 12.58 1.93 16.96
C ARG A 78 12.31 0.70 17.82
N GLU A 79 12.22 0.88 19.15
CA GLU A 79 11.94 -0.22 20.07
C GLU A 79 10.53 -0.80 19.85
N ALA A 80 9.52 0.06 19.74
CA ALA A 80 8.14 -0.36 19.51
C ALA A 80 7.97 -1.03 18.13
N GLU A 81 8.65 -0.53 17.10
CA GLU A 81 8.69 -1.13 15.76
C GLU A 81 9.32 -2.52 15.79
N ALA A 82 10.51 -2.67 16.39
CA ALA A 82 11.19 -3.95 16.48
C ALA A 82 10.35 -4.99 17.24
N ARG A 83 9.69 -4.57 18.33
CA ARG A 83 8.79 -5.43 19.10
C ARG A 83 7.60 -5.88 18.26
N PHE A 84 6.92 -4.94 17.59
CA PHE A 84 5.78 -5.24 16.74
C PHE A 84 6.15 -6.21 15.60
N LEU A 85 7.23 -5.94 14.87
CA LEU A 85 7.72 -6.81 13.80
C LEU A 85 8.10 -8.20 14.34
N SER A 86 8.72 -8.29 15.52
CA SER A 86 9.06 -9.60 16.10
C SER A 86 7.82 -10.46 16.41
N ILE A 87 6.72 -9.84 16.87
CA ILE A 87 5.46 -10.54 17.14
C ILE A 87 4.83 -10.99 15.82
N PHE A 88 4.84 -10.11 14.81
CA PHE A 88 4.33 -10.39 13.47
C PHE A 88 5.11 -11.52 12.79
N ASP A 89 6.44 -11.49 12.84
CA ASP A 89 7.29 -12.52 12.25
C ASP A 89 7.12 -13.86 12.95
N ARG A 90 7.04 -13.85 14.29
CA ARG A 90 6.79 -15.08 15.07
C ARG A 90 5.46 -15.71 14.67
N TRP A 91 4.41 -14.91 14.50
CA TRP A 91 3.10 -15.38 14.05
C TRP A 91 3.16 -16.00 12.66
N LEU A 92 3.86 -15.38 11.72
CA LEU A 92 3.95 -15.88 10.35
C LEU A 92 4.97 -17.03 10.16
N ARG A 93 5.79 -17.30 11.19
CA ARG A 93 6.70 -18.44 11.27
C ARG A 93 6.06 -19.68 11.89
N ASP A 94 4.78 -19.60 12.24
CA ASP A 94 4.02 -20.73 12.75
C ASP A 94 4.15 -21.98 11.84
N GLY A 95 4.12 -23.15 12.46
CA GLY A 95 4.31 -24.43 11.78
C GLY A 95 3.20 -24.71 10.77
N GLU A 96 1.97 -24.29 11.06
CA GLU A 96 0.83 -24.47 10.16
C GLU A 96 1.00 -23.71 8.84
N LEU A 97 1.77 -22.62 8.84
CA LEU A 97 2.10 -21.84 7.62
C LEU A 97 3.28 -22.40 6.85
N TYR A 98 3.88 -23.52 7.27
CA TYR A 98 5.06 -24.07 6.62
C TYR A 98 4.82 -24.38 5.14
N GLU A 99 3.74 -25.09 4.80
CA GLU A 99 3.43 -25.48 3.42
C GLU A 99 3.22 -24.26 2.51
N ILE A 100 2.49 -23.25 2.99
CA ILE A 100 2.27 -21.98 2.27
C ILE A 100 3.61 -21.29 1.99
N ARG A 101 4.49 -21.19 3.00
CA ARG A 101 5.81 -20.57 2.85
C ARG A 101 6.70 -21.37 1.90
N GLU A 102 6.67 -22.69 2.01
CA GLU A 102 7.48 -23.59 1.19
C GLU A 102 7.09 -23.49 -0.30
N GLU A 103 5.80 -23.46 -0.63
CA GLU A 103 5.34 -23.35 -2.02
C GLU A 103 5.74 -22.02 -2.67
N ILE A 104 5.62 -20.91 -1.92
CA ILE A 104 6.05 -19.60 -2.39
C ILE A 104 7.59 -19.57 -2.55
N ALA A 105 8.32 -20.15 -1.60
CA ALA A 105 9.78 -20.21 -1.67
C ALA A 105 10.26 -21.06 -2.86
N LYS A 106 9.65 -22.24 -3.08
CA LYS A 106 9.92 -23.10 -4.25
C LYS A 106 9.74 -22.34 -5.55
N ALA A 107 8.64 -21.60 -5.69
CA ALA A 107 8.38 -20.75 -6.84
C ALA A 107 9.43 -19.63 -7.04
N ALA A 108 10.00 -19.11 -5.96
CA ALA A 108 11.05 -18.09 -6.04
C ALA A 108 12.44 -18.68 -6.36
N THR A 109 12.69 -19.95 -6.04
CA THR A 109 13.96 -20.65 -6.30
C THR A 109 14.01 -21.44 -7.60
N ASP A 110 12.87 -21.60 -8.28
CA ASP A 110 12.76 -22.45 -9.46
C ASP A 110 13.72 -22.01 -10.58
N SER A 111 14.81 -22.77 -10.74
CA SER A 111 15.90 -22.50 -11.68
C SER A 111 15.51 -22.76 -13.15
N SER A 112 14.37 -23.40 -13.41
CA SER A 112 13.82 -23.52 -14.76
C SER A 112 13.37 -22.17 -15.32
N ILE A 113 13.26 -21.18 -14.44
CA ILE A 113 12.78 -19.85 -14.72
C ILE A 113 13.99 -18.87 -14.70
N ASN A 114 14.17 -18.15 -15.81
CA ASN A 114 15.29 -17.22 -16.06
C ASN A 114 15.56 -16.26 -14.86
N ARG A 115 16.82 -15.88 -14.60
CA ARG A 115 17.32 -15.08 -13.44
C ARG A 115 16.69 -13.67 -13.25
N ARG A 116 15.70 -13.29 -14.05
CA ARG A 116 14.95 -12.03 -13.98
C ARG A 116 13.47 -12.28 -13.67
N TYR A 117 13.19 -13.20 -12.75
CA TYR A 117 11.84 -13.53 -12.37
C TYR A 117 11.49 -12.98 -11.00
N TRP A 118 10.21 -12.68 -10.83
CA TRP A 118 9.62 -12.32 -9.55
C TRP A 118 8.37 -13.15 -9.31
N VAL A 119 8.09 -13.37 -8.04
CA VAL A 119 6.85 -14.01 -7.57
C VAL A 119 5.96 -12.89 -7.06
N ASP A 120 4.77 -12.76 -7.63
CA ASP A 120 3.78 -11.77 -7.19
C ASP A 120 2.77 -12.46 -6.27
N ILE A 121 2.59 -11.94 -5.07
CA ILE A 121 1.57 -12.36 -4.11
C ILE A 121 0.51 -11.27 -4.06
N ILE A 122 -0.69 -11.62 -4.50
CA ILE A 122 -1.87 -10.77 -4.43
C ILE A 122 -2.58 -11.06 -3.11
N LEU A 123 -2.43 -10.16 -2.14
CA LEU A 123 -2.98 -10.30 -0.80
C LEU A 123 -4.39 -9.70 -0.71
N THR A 124 -5.32 -10.46 -0.17
CA THR A 124 -6.66 -10.00 0.21
C THR A 124 -6.92 -10.29 1.70
N CYS A 125 -7.51 -9.33 2.40
CA CYS A 125 -7.85 -9.45 3.81
C CYS A 125 -9.34 -9.15 4.04
N ASN A 126 -9.98 -9.81 5.00
CA ASN A 126 -11.40 -9.60 5.30
C ASN A 126 -11.68 -8.46 6.30
N CYS A 127 -10.67 -8.01 7.06
CA CYS A 127 -10.85 -6.98 8.08
C CYS A 127 -9.71 -5.94 8.11
N HIS A 128 -9.96 -4.80 8.76
CA HIS A 128 -9.05 -3.67 8.78
C HIS A 128 -7.78 -3.92 9.60
N GLU A 129 -7.87 -4.72 10.66
CA GLU A 129 -6.75 -5.11 11.51
C GLU A 129 -5.69 -5.80 10.66
N LEU A 130 -6.09 -6.80 9.88
CA LEU A 130 -5.20 -7.52 8.97
C LEU A 130 -4.68 -6.63 7.84
N THR A 131 -5.53 -5.75 7.29
CA THR A 131 -5.14 -4.88 6.16
C THR A 131 -4.06 -3.85 6.56
N ARG A 132 -3.85 -3.59 7.85
CA ARG A 132 -2.85 -2.63 8.35
C ARG A 132 -1.51 -3.27 8.71
N LEU A 133 -1.44 -4.59 8.83
CA LEU A 133 -0.21 -5.29 9.16
C LEU A 133 0.86 -5.11 8.07
N PRO A 134 2.15 -5.14 8.39
CA PRO A 134 3.23 -4.89 7.45
C PRO A 134 3.56 -6.15 6.63
N TRP A 135 2.62 -6.61 5.80
CA TRP A 135 2.78 -7.83 5.00
C TRP A 135 4.03 -7.82 4.12
N GLU A 136 4.48 -6.67 3.62
CA GLU A 136 5.71 -6.56 2.83
C GLU A 136 6.98 -6.84 3.65
N ALA A 137 6.91 -6.80 4.98
CA ALA A 137 7.99 -7.21 5.88
C ALA A 137 8.00 -8.72 6.13
N TRP A 138 7.03 -9.48 5.62
CA TRP A 138 6.96 -10.91 5.84
C TRP A 138 8.14 -11.65 5.20
N GLU A 139 8.99 -12.22 6.04
CA GLU A 139 10.10 -13.07 5.62
C GLU A 139 9.63 -14.50 5.31
N ILE A 140 9.19 -14.71 4.06
CA ILE A 140 8.73 -16.02 3.58
C ILE A 140 9.88 -17.01 3.41
N SER A 141 11.05 -16.54 2.97
CA SER A 141 12.28 -17.33 2.91
C SER A 141 13.22 -16.91 4.03
N THR A 142 13.65 -17.88 4.83
CA THR A 142 14.57 -17.66 5.96
C THR A 142 16.00 -17.30 5.54
N THR A 143 16.25 -17.16 4.23
CA THR A 143 17.57 -16.90 3.64
C THR A 143 17.78 -15.46 3.19
N THR A 144 16.76 -14.58 3.27
CA THR A 144 16.84 -13.22 2.70
C THR A 144 17.11 -12.13 3.72
N ARG A 145 18.23 -12.23 4.44
CA ARG A 145 18.99 -11.02 4.86
C ARG A 145 20.24 -10.79 4.01
N THR A 146 20.55 -11.72 3.13
CA THR A 146 21.71 -11.64 2.25
C THR A 146 21.23 -11.68 0.81
N ASN A 147 21.55 -10.62 0.07
CA ASN A 147 21.53 -10.55 -1.39
C ASN A 147 22.48 -11.61 -2.00
N LEU A 148 22.23 -12.89 -1.76
CA LEU A 148 22.94 -14.01 -2.36
C LEU A 148 22.11 -14.51 -3.55
N SER A 149 22.25 -13.80 -4.67
CA SER A 149 22.42 -14.24 -6.06
C SER A 149 21.69 -15.49 -6.61
N GLY A 150 20.62 -15.99 -5.98
CA GLY A 150 19.91 -17.20 -6.41
C GLY A 150 18.40 -17.21 -6.20
N PHE A 151 17.83 -16.25 -5.45
CA PHE A 151 16.38 -16.15 -5.23
C PHE A 151 15.74 -15.09 -6.13
N GLY A 152 14.62 -15.44 -6.77
CA GLY A 152 13.73 -14.48 -7.42
C GLY A 152 13.13 -13.50 -6.40
N THR A 153 12.81 -12.28 -6.83
CA THR A 153 12.22 -11.25 -5.96
C THR A 153 10.76 -11.62 -5.63
N ILE A 154 10.39 -11.71 -4.36
CA ILE A 154 8.98 -11.84 -3.95
C ILE A 154 8.40 -10.44 -3.75
N ARG A 155 7.23 -10.18 -4.32
CA ARG A 155 6.51 -8.90 -4.21
C ARG A 155 5.11 -9.17 -3.67
N ILE A 156 4.67 -8.36 -2.72
CA ILE A 156 3.33 -8.46 -2.15
C ILE A 156 2.54 -7.22 -2.56
N ALA A 157 1.41 -7.42 -3.21
CA ALA A 157 0.49 -6.37 -3.61
C ALA A 157 -0.84 -6.57 -2.88
N ARG A 158 -1.29 -5.52 -2.17
CA ARG A 158 -2.56 -5.54 -1.43
C ARG A 158 -3.72 -5.21 -2.35
N VAL A 159 -4.78 -6.00 -2.29
CA VAL A 159 -6.02 -5.78 -3.04
C VAL A 159 -7.21 -5.79 -2.09
N SER A 160 -8.11 -4.83 -2.27
CA SER A 160 -9.33 -4.75 -1.46
C SER A 160 -10.28 -5.89 -1.81
N ASN A 161 -10.82 -6.55 -0.78
CA ASN A 161 -11.86 -7.57 -0.93
C ASN A 161 -13.14 -7.01 -1.59
N THR A 162 -13.35 -5.69 -1.50
CA THR A 162 -14.55 -4.98 -2.01
C THR A 162 -14.57 -4.89 -3.55
N ILE A 163 -13.43 -5.08 -4.21
CA ILE A 163 -13.34 -4.95 -5.67
C ILE A 163 -13.83 -6.23 -6.39
N TYR A 164 -13.93 -7.37 -5.68
CA TYR A 164 -14.31 -8.65 -6.28
C TYR A 164 -15.81 -8.89 -6.47
N ALA A 165 -16.70 -8.02 -5.97
CA ALA A 165 -18.14 -8.16 -6.22
C ALA A 165 -18.57 -7.83 -7.67
N GLY A 166 -17.64 -7.43 -8.57
CA GLY A 166 -18.01 -7.03 -9.93
C GLY A 166 -16.95 -7.21 -11.03
N ILE A 167 -15.83 -7.89 -10.74
CA ILE A 167 -14.84 -8.25 -11.76
C ILE A 167 -15.02 -9.72 -12.10
N SER A 168 -16.02 -9.97 -12.94
CA SER A 168 -15.97 -11.11 -13.86
C SER A 168 -14.58 -11.10 -14.53
N HIS A 169 -13.97 -12.28 -14.67
CA HIS A 169 -12.70 -12.52 -15.37
C HIS A 169 -12.64 -11.97 -16.83
N ASN A 170 -13.71 -11.32 -17.30
CA ASN A 170 -13.83 -10.63 -18.58
C ASN A 170 -13.81 -9.08 -18.51
N LYS A 171 -13.69 -8.44 -17.34
CA LYS A 171 -13.43 -6.98 -17.30
C LYS A 171 -11.95 -6.74 -17.46
N ILE A 172 -11.58 -6.58 -18.73
CA ILE A 172 -10.39 -5.92 -19.24
C ILE A 172 -9.95 -4.87 -18.21
N ILE A 173 -8.86 -5.13 -17.49
CA ILE A 173 -8.06 -4.07 -16.86
C ILE A 173 -7.95 -2.99 -17.95
N PRO A 174 -8.45 -1.76 -17.75
CA PRO A 174 -8.38 -0.75 -18.80
C PRO A 174 -6.94 -0.73 -19.27
N SER A 175 -6.75 -1.09 -20.55
CA SER A 175 -5.43 -1.09 -21.20
C SER A 175 -4.66 0.11 -20.69
N ILE A 176 -3.47 -0.13 -20.12
CA ILE A 176 -2.58 0.92 -19.62
C ILE A 176 -2.58 2.02 -20.69
N ARG A 177 -3.29 3.12 -20.39
CA ARG A 177 -3.43 4.19 -21.36
C ARG A 177 -2.04 4.77 -21.53
N ARG A 178 -1.58 4.88 -22.78
CA ARG A 178 -0.22 5.34 -23.11
C ARG A 178 0.08 6.76 -22.60
N ARG A 179 -0.95 7.51 -22.20
CA ARG A 179 -0.84 8.84 -21.59
C ARG A 179 -1.77 8.89 -20.38
N ALA A 180 -1.23 9.25 -19.23
CA ALA A 180 -2.02 9.46 -18.02
C ALA A 180 -2.92 10.68 -18.21
N ARG A 181 -4.14 10.66 -17.65
CA ARG A 181 -5.05 11.80 -17.64
C ARG A 181 -4.96 12.51 -16.30
N VAL A 182 -4.61 13.78 -16.31
CA VAL A 182 -4.48 14.62 -15.11
C VAL A 182 -5.56 15.69 -15.10
N LEU A 183 -6.33 15.76 -14.03
CA LEU A 183 -7.23 16.88 -13.75
C LEU A 183 -6.56 17.76 -12.69
N ALA A 184 -6.21 18.99 -13.05
CA ALA A 184 -5.64 19.97 -12.13
C ALA A 184 -6.69 21.04 -11.80
N ILE A 185 -7.09 21.11 -10.52
CA ILE A 185 -8.06 22.09 -10.02
C ILE A 185 -7.29 23.14 -9.21
N LEU A 186 -7.08 24.31 -9.82
CA LEU A 186 -6.33 25.40 -9.21
C LEU A 186 -7.27 26.35 -8.44
N GLY A 187 -6.80 26.83 -7.30
CA GLY A 187 -7.51 27.77 -6.43
C GLY A 187 -7.64 29.18 -7.01
N ASP A 188 -8.17 30.10 -6.20
CA ASP A 188 -8.32 31.51 -6.57
C ASP A 188 -6.95 32.20 -6.70
N GLU A 189 -6.74 32.90 -7.82
CA GLU A 189 -5.52 33.66 -8.16
C GLU A 189 -5.35 34.94 -7.30
N LYS A 190 -6.28 35.27 -6.40
CA LYS A 190 -6.25 36.46 -5.52
C LYS A 190 -5.18 36.46 -4.41
N GLY A 191 -3.98 35.93 -4.69
CA GLY A 191 -2.84 36.00 -3.77
C GLY A 191 -1.81 34.87 -3.94
N LEU A 192 -2.04 33.94 -4.87
CA LEU A 192 -1.13 32.86 -5.19
C LEU A 192 -0.81 32.88 -6.68
N ASP A 193 0.48 32.86 -7.01
CA ASP A 193 0.96 32.77 -8.39
C ASP A 193 1.01 31.28 -8.80
N PHE A 194 0.06 30.87 -9.63
CA PHE A 194 -0.02 29.51 -10.17
C PHE A 194 0.66 29.38 -11.53
N GLU A 195 1.38 30.38 -12.02
CA GLU A 195 2.08 30.31 -13.30
C GLU A 195 3.20 29.26 -13.28
N GLU A 196 3.88 29.08 -12.16
CA GLU A 196 4.90 28.02 -12.00
C GLU A 196 4.27 26.63 -11.99
N ASP A 197 3.12 26.44 -11.32
CA ASP A 197 2.36 25.18 -11.37
C ASP A 197 1.85 24.87 -12.79
N ARG A 198 1.35 25.90 -13.49
CA ARG A 198 0.93 25.78 -14.89
C ARG A 198 2.09 25.41 -15.80
N LYS A 199 3.28 26.01 -15.63
CA LYS A 199 4.48 25.66 -16.41
C LYS A 199 4.96 24.24 -16.10
N ALA A 200 4.98 23.84 -14.84
CA ALA A 200 5.36 22.49 -14.43
C ALA A 200 4.43 21.44 -15.06
N LEU A 201 3.12 21.69 -15.02
CA LEU A 201 2.12 20.83 -15.65
C LEU A 201 2.16 20.93 -17.19
N ALA A 202 2.50 22.08 -17.78
CA ALA A 202 2.69 22.20 -19.23
C ALA A 202 3.84 21.32 -19.74
N HIS A 203 4.92 21.15 -18.97
CA HIS A 203 5.98 20.20 -19.33
C HIS A 203 5.50 18.74 -19.33
N LEU A 204 4.55 18.41 -18.45
CA LEU A 204 3.93 17.08 -18.37
C LEU A 204 2.93 16.82 -19.51
N SER A 205 2.45 17.87 -20.21
CA SER A 205 1.51 17.74 -21.34
C SER A 205 2.05 16.92 -22.51
N LYS A 206 3.37 16.68 -22.58
CA LYS A 206 3.99 15.77 -23.56
C LYS A 206 3.76 14.30 -23.22
N LEU A 207 3.60 13.97 -21.94
CA LEU A 207 3.46 12.60 -21.43
C LEU A 207 2.05 12.28 -20.92
N ALA A 208 1.23 13.31 -20.68
CA ALA A 208 -0.10 13.20 -20.09
C ALA A 208 -1.11 14.12 -20.78
N ASP A 209 -2.39 13.73 -20.74
CA ASP A 209 -3.51 14.58 -21.15
C ASP A 209 -3.98 15.37 -19.92
N ILE A 210 -3.75 16.68 -19.94
CA ILE A 210 -3.96 17.54 -18.77
C ILE A 210 -5.15 18.47 -19.03
N LYS A 211 -6.09 18.51 -18.09
CA LYS A 211 -7.18 19.48 -18.07
C LYS A 211 -7.04 20.37 -16.85
N PHE A 212 -7.00 21.67 -17.09
CA PHE A 212 -6.97 22.69 -16.05
C PHE A 212 -8.38 23.21 -15.80
N ILE A 213 -8.78 23.26 -14.53
CA ILE A 213 -9.95 23.98 -14.06
C ILE A 213 -9.46 24.97 -13.01
N GLY A 214 -9.68 26.25 -13.23
CA GLY A 214 -9.31 27.29 -12.29
C GLY A 214 -10.31 28.43 -12.32
N TRP A 215 -10.32 29.22 -11.26
CA TRP A 215 -11.08 30.46 -11.25
C TRP A 215 -10.43 31.45 -12.23
N GLN A 216 -11.24 32.09 -13.07
CA GLN A 216 -10.80 33.12 -14.02
C GLN A 216 -11.58 34.41 -13.75
N PRO A 217 -10.97 35.59 -13.96
CA PRO A 217 -11.66 36.87 -13.78
C PRO A 217 -12.94 36.94 -14.62
N GLY A 218 -14.09 37.13 -13.97
CA GLY A 218 -15.40 37.23 -14.63
C GLY A 218 -16.19 35.92 -14.73
N LYS A 219 -15.67 34.79 -14.26
CA LYS A 219 -16.39 33.51 -14.23
C LYS A 219 -17.19 33.35 -12.93
N ASP A 220 -18.48 33.05 -13.05
CA ASP A 220 -19.36 32.84 -11.90
C ASP A 220 -18.97 31.59 -11.11
N SER A 221 -18.91 31.71 -9.78
CA SER A 221 -18.51 30.62 -8.88
C SER A 221 -19.43 29.40 -8.96
N SER A 222 -20.71 29.58 -9.29
CA SER A 222 -21.65 28.46 -9.45
C SER A 222 -21.36 27.66 -10.72
N SER A 223 -21.03 28.36 -11.81
CA SER A 223 -20.61 27.72 -13.07
C SER A 223 -19.31 26.92 -12.92
N LEU A 224 -18.34 27.42 -12.15
CA LEU A 224 -17.08 26.72 -11.88
C LEU A 224 -17.31 25.42 -11.09
N LYS A 225 -18.17 25.47 -10.06
CA LYS A 225 -18.53 24.28 -9.28
C LYS A 225 -19.20 23.21 -10.15
N GLN A 226 -20.08 23.61 -11.07
CA GLN A 226 -20.71 22.68 -12.00
C GLN A 226 -19.70 22.05 -12.97
N GLU A 227 -18.73 22.82 -13.44
CA GLU A 227 -17.65 22.31 -14.29
C GLU A 227 -16.78 21.30 -13.54
N ILE A 228 -16.39 21.59 -12.30
CA ILE A 228 -15.64 20.66 -11.45
C ILE A 228 -16.40 19.35 -11.26
N VAL A 229 -17.69 19.42 -10.90
CA VAL A 229 -18.53 18.22 -10.70
C VAL A 229 -18.63 17.41 -12.00
N LYS A 230 -18.86 18.08 -13.13
CA LYS A 230 -18.95 17.44 -14.44
C LYS A 230 -17.66 16.72 -14.82
N GLU A 231 -16.51 17.33 -14.55
CA GLU A 231 -15.22 16.75 -14.92
C GLU A 231 -14.78 15.65 -13.96
N ILE A 232 -15.07 15.76 -12.66
CA ILE A 232 -14.87 14.65 -11.72
C ILE A 232 -15.74 13.44 -12.11
N ALA A 233 -16.97 13.69 -12.56
CA ALA A 233 -17.89 12.66 -13.03
C ALA A 233 -17.63 12.16 -14.47
N ASN A 234 -16.50 12.52 -15.08
CA ASN A 234 -16.19 12.15 -16.46
C ASN A 234 -16.13 10.60 -16.61
N PRO A 235 -16.93 9.98 -17.49
CA PRO A 235 -16.98 8.52 -17.64
C PRO A 235 -15.65 7.88 -18.02
N ARG A 236 -14.74 8.65 -18.63
CA ARG A 236 -13.40 8.17 -18.98
C ARG A 236 -12.44 8.12 -17.78
N GLY A 237 -12.79 8.73 -16.64
CA GLY A 237 -12.00 8.79 -15.42
C GLY A 237 -10.71 9.62 -15.54
N TRP A 238 -10.13 9.99 -14.40
CA TRP A 238 -8.82 10.65 -14.30
C TRP A 238 -7.85 9.73 -13.57
N ASP A 239 -6.61 9.66 -14.05
CA ASP A 239 -5.56 8.83 -13.44
C ASP A 239 -4.89 9.57 -12.27
N ILE A 240 -4.86 10.91 -12.33
CA ILE A 240 -4.30 11.80 -11.30
C ILE A 240 -5.23 12.99 -11.11
N LEU A 241 -5.53 13.31 -9.84
CA LEU A 241 -6.23 14.51 -9.42
C LEU A 241 -5.23 15.38 -8.63
N PHE A 242 -5.03 16.61 -9.08
CA PHE A 242 -4.14 17.61 -8.47
C PHE A 242 -4.95 18.81 -7.99
#